data_AF-A0A1Y5GS02-F1
#
_entry.id   AF-A0A1Y5GS02-F1
#
_cell.length_a   1.000
_cell.length_b   1.000
_cell.length_c   1.000
_cell.angle_alpha   90.00
_cell.angle_beta   90.00
_cell.angle_gamma   90.00
#
_symmetry.space_group_name_H-M   'P 1'
#
loop_
_entity.id
_entity.type
_entity.pdbx_description
1 polymer ?
#
loop_
_entity_poly.entity_id
_entity_poly.type
_entity_poly.pdbx_seq_one_letter_code
_entity_poly.pdbx_strand_id
1 'polypeptide(L)'
;MSNPLDFARAKTDRIIQGFSDLLMNNKKWVKIITALSDSDLVLESKVKLVWDVELRDFGIRYAGYCHDFYQSSMEAMISGYPKGFYDYKEIEWVDFPAKAEILVNPDSIKSGTRLVAQDIKAIYKIISDIGMFELESDDSNLRLYGYK
;
A
#
# COMPACT_ATOMS: atom_id res chain seq x y z
N MET A 1 1.72 32.90 -7.73
CA MET A 1 0.61 31.95 -7.52
C MET A 1 1.20 30.71 -6.87
N SER A 2 0.66 30.24 -5.75
CA SER A 2 1.12 28.98 -5.14
C SER A 2 0.74 27.81 -6.04
N ASN A 3 1.64 26.85 -6.21
CA ASN A 3 1.40 25.65 -7.02
C ASN A 3 0.21 24.86 -6.40
N PRO A 4 -0.80 24.43 -7.18
CA PRO A 4 -1.90 23.60 -6.69
C PRO A 4 -1.44 22.37 -5.88
N LEU A 5 -0.29 21.79 -6.24
CA LEU A 5 0.32 20.68 -5.52
C LEU A 5 0.73 21.06 -4.07
N ASP A 6 1.26 22.27 -3.88
CA ASP A 6 1.68 22.75 -2.56
C ASP A 6 0.47 22.90 -1.63
N PHE A 7 -0.68 23.32 -2.17
CA PHE A 7 -1.92 23.40 -1.42
C PHE A 7 -2.44 22.01 -1.00
N ALA A 8 -2.40 21.03 -1.91
CA ALA A 8 -2.80 19.66 -1.62
C ALA A 8 -1.88 19.01 -0.57
N ARG A 9 -0.57 19.25 -0.66
CA ARG A 9 0.42 18.81 0.34
C ARG A 9 0.17 19.44 1.70
N ALA A 10 -0.06 20.76 1.76
CA ALA A 10 -0.36 21.45 3.01
C ALA A 10 -1.66 20.96 3.67
N LYS A 11 -2.67 20.61 2.87
CA LYS A 11 -3.90 19.98 3.37
C LYS A 11 -3.61 18.61 3.98
N THR A 12 -2.81 17.79 3.30
CA THR A 12 -2.38 16.47 3.79
C THR A 12 -1.60 16.60 5.11
N ASP A 13 -0.67 17.56 5.19
CA ASP A 13 0.11 17.80 6.42
C ASP A 13 -0.78 18.15 7.61
N ARG A 14 -1.86 18.92 7.40
CA ARG A 14 -2.83 19.22 8.45
C ARG A 14 -3.62 17.99 8.91
N ILE A 15 -3.93 17.07 8.01
CA ILE A 15 -4.59 15.80 8.37
C ILE A 15 -3.62 14.95 9.19
N ILE A 16 -2.36 14.85 8.76
CA ILE A 16 -1.33 14.07 9.44
C ILE A 16 -1.10 14.55 10.89
N GLN A 17 -1.21 15.86 11.15
CA GLN A 17 -1.11 16.42 12.50
C GLN A 17 -2.19 15.92 13.48
N GLY A 18 -3.27 15.30 12.99
CA GLY A 18 -4.31 14.72 13.81
C GLY A 18 -4.00 13.32 14.36
N PHE A 19 -2.98 12.64 13.85
CA PHE A 19 -2.56 11.32 14.33
C PHE A 19 -1.62 11.44 15.54
N SER A 20 -1.69 10.49 16.47
CA SER A 20 -0.81 10.49 17.64
C SER A 20 0.59 9.98 17.30
N ASP A 21 0.69 9.06 16.35
CA ASP A 21 1.91 8.32 16.08
C ASP A 21 2.32 8.38 14.60
N LEU A 22 3.59 8.72 14.34
CA LEU A 22 4.20 8.75 13.01
C LEU A 22 5.19 7.59 12.89
N LEU A 23 4.78 6.53 12.20
CA LEU A 23 5.45 5.23 12.28
C LEU A 23 6.34 4.96 11.06
N MET A 24 6.03 5.61 9.94
CA MET A 24 6.68 5.38 8.65
C MET A 24 7.30 6.63 8.04
N ASN A 25 8.31 6.41 7.21
CA ASN A 25 8.92 7.42 6.35
C ASN A 25 9.17 6.82 4.95
N ASN A 26 9.50 7.66 3.97
CA ASN A 26 9.70 7.20 2.58
C ASN A 26 10.71 6.05 2.47
N LYS A 27 11.84 6.11 3.22
CA LYS A 27 12.85 5.05 3.17
C LYS A 27 12.31 3.70 3.66
N LYS A 28 11.50 3.72 4.72
CA LYS A 28 10.83 2.52 5.24
C LYS A 28 9.83 1.96 4.22
N TRP A 29 8.98 2.82 3.67
CA TRP A 29 7.99 2.42 2.66
C TRP A 29 8.64 1.81 1.43
N VAL A 30 9.64 2.48 0.86
CA VAL A 30 10.37 1.97 -0.31
C VAL A 30 10.98 0.61 -0.02
N LYS A 31 11.66 0.43 1.11
CA LYS A 31 12.26 -0.87 1.48
C LYS A 31 11.24 -2.00 1.56
N ILE A 32 10.09 -1.75 2.22
CA ILE A 32 9.03 -2.75 2.35
C ILE A 32 8.42 -3.09 1.00
N ILE A 33 8.03 -2.07 0.22
CA ILE A 33 7.38 -2.27 -1.08
C ILE A 33 8.31 -3.02 -2.03
N THR A 34 9.62 -2.68 -2.07
CA THR A 34 10.62 -3.42 -2.84
C THR A 34 10.69 -4.88 -2.40
N ALA A 35 10.91 -5.14 -1.12
CA ALA A 35 11.06 -6.51 -0.62
C ALA A 35 9.81 -7.38 -0.84
N LEU A 36 8.62 -6.79 -0.68
CA LEU A 36 7.36 -7.48 -0.93
C LEU A 36 7.14 -7.73 -2.43
N SER A 37 7.46 -6.75 -3.28
CA SER A 37 7.37 -6.91 -4.73
C SER A 37 8.31 -8.00 -5.25
N ASP A 38 9.54 -8.06 -4.74
CA ASP A 38 10.56 -9.04 -5.16
C ASP A 38 10.22 -10.47 -4.70
N SER A 39 9.33 -10.63 -3.73
CA SER A 39 8.96 -11.93 -3.16
C SER A 39 7.86 -12.68 -3.90
N ASP A 40 7.10 -11.97 -4.75
CA ASP A 40 5.87 -12.48 -5.40
C ASP A 40 4.78 -13.02 -4.43
N LEU A 41 4.91 -12.81 -3.11
CA LEU A 41 3.96 -13.31 -2.11
C LEU A 41 2.67 -12.51 -2.00
N VAL A 42 2.72 -11.21 -2.33
CA VAL A 42 1.56 -10.33 -2.28
C VAL A 42 0.70 -10.58 -3.51
N LEU A 43 -0.43 -11.26 -3.33
CA LEU A 43 -1.43 -11.48 -4.36
C LEU A 43 -2.42 -10.31 -4.40
N GLU A 44 -2.78 -9.79 -3.25
CA GLU A 44 -3.67 -8.65 -3.06
C GLU A 44 -3.20 -7.81 -1.88
N SER A 45 -3.29 -6.48 -2.02
CA SER A 45 -3.16 -5.55 -0.90
C SER A 45 -4.08 -4.35 -1.09
N LYS A 46 -4.50 -3.75 0.01
CA LYS A 46 -5.29 -2.51 0.03
C LYS A 46 -4.50 -1.39 0.68
N VAL A 47 -4.78 -0.16 0.31
CA VAL A 47 -4.21 1.03 0.93
C VAL A 47 -5.31 1.98 1.38
N LYS A 48 -5.13 2.51 2.59
CA LYS A 48 -5.87 3.66 3.10
C LYS A 48 -4.97 4.87 2.98
N LEU A 49 -5.47 5.91 2.30
CA LEU A 49 -4.80 7.21 2.27
C LEU A 49 -5.44 8.12 3.30
N VAL A 50 -4.63 8.96 3.95
CA VAL A 50 -5.09 9.83 5.06
C VAL A 50 -6.20 10.80 4.66
N TRP A 51 -6.25 11.17 3.37
CA TRP A 51 -7.25 12.10 2.83
C TRP A 51 -8.41 11.41 2.11
N ASP A 52 -8.34 10.09 1.94
CA ASP A 52 -9.35 9.34 1.21
C ASP A 52 -10.28 8.61 2.17
N VAL A 53 -11.58 8.59 1.88
CA VAL A 53 -12.54 7.80 2.64
C VAL A 53 -12.58 6.35 2.17
N GLU A 54 -12.26 6.09 0.90
CA GLU A 54 -12.31 4.76 0.29
C GLU A 54 -11.03 3.96 0.52
N LEU A 55 -11.16 2.63 0.49
CA LEU A 55 -10.02 1.70 0.41
C LEU A 55 -9.74 1.38 -1.04
N ARG A 56 -8.47 1.45 -1.41
CA ARG A 56 -8.02 1.25 -2.78
C ARG A 56 -7.18 -0.01 -2.88
N ASP A 57 -7.22 -0.63 -4.05
CA ASP A 57 -6.27 -1.68 -4.40
C ASP A 57 -4.88 -1.07 -4.46
N PHE A 58 -3.89 -1.80 -3.94
CA PHE A 58 -2.50 -1.41 -3.99
C PHE A 58 -1.69 -2.47 -4.71
N GLY A 59 -1.12 -2.10 -5.85
CA GLY A 59 -0.41 -2.98 -6.77
C GLY A 59 1.03 -3.30 -6.33
N ILE A 60 1.30 -3.55 -5.04
CA ILE A 60 2.66 -3.80 -4.54
C ILE A 60 3.38 -4.87 -5.36
N ARG A 61 2.67 -5.95 -5.73
CA ARG A 61 3.21 -7.05 -6.55
C ARG A 61 3.90 -6.59 -7.84
N TYR A 62 3.37 -5.53 -8.46
CA TYR A 62 3.83 -5.07 -9.77
C TYR A 62 4.87 -3.95 -9.65
N ALA A 63 5.21 -3.50 -8.42
CA ALA A 63 6.07 -2.34 -8.20
C ALA A 63 7.48 -2.52 -8.78
N GLY A 64 8.00 -3.74 -8.83
CA GLY A 64 9.29 -4.06 -9.46
C GLY A 64 9.27 -4.10 -10.99
N TYR A 65 8.08 -4.17 -11.61
CA TYR A 65 7.91 -4.27 -13.08
C TYR A 65 7.46 -2.97 -13.73
N CYS A 66 6.73 -2.13 -12.98
CA CYS A 66 6.20 -0.86 -13.48
C CYS A 66 7.18 0.29 -13.20
N HIS A 67 7.34 1.21 -14.15
CA HIS A 67 8.11 2.44 -13.96
C HIS A 67 7.39 3.49 -13.09
N ASP A 68 6.35 3.08 -12.35
CA ASP A 68 5.47 3.96 -11.57
C ASP A 68 5.77 3.94 -10.06
N PHE A 69 6.87 3.29 -9.66
CA PHE A 69 7.35 3.18 -8.28
C PHE A 69 8.63 4.02 -8.09
N TYR A 70 8.56 5.06 -7.25
CA TYR A 70 9.64 6.03 -7.06
C TYR A 70 10.07 6.12 -5.59
N GLN A 71 11.21 6.79 -5.36
CA GLN A 71 11.77 7.04 -4.02
C GLN A 71 10.83 7.82 -3.09
N SER A 72 9.90 8.60 -3.65
CA SER A 72 8.98 9.45 -2.88
C SER A 72 7.51 9.27 -3.21
N SER A 73 7.15 8.66 -4.35
CA SER A 73 5.80 8.70 -4.90
C SER A 73 5.42 7.42 -5.63
N MET A 74 4.13 7.30 -5.98
CA MET A 74 3.60 6.22 -6.81
C MET A 74 2.41 6.69 -7.65
N GLU A 75 2.47 6.53 -8.98
CA GLU A 75 1.56 7.25 -9.90
C GLU A 75 0.42 6.44 -10.52
N ALA A 76 0.55 5.11 -10.63
CA ALA A 76 -0.44 4.25 -11.31
C ALA A 76 -0.73 2.92 -10.58
N MET A 77 -0.21 2.77 -9.36
CA MET A 77 -0.23 1.48 -8.64
C MET A 77 -1.34 1.43 -7.59
N ILE A 78 -2.22 2.43 -7.55
CA ILE A 78 -3.43 2.39 -6.71
C ILE A 78 -4.68 2.51 -7.58
N SER A 79 -5.75 1.81 -7.21
CA SER A 79 -7.03 1.96 -7.91
C SER A 79 -7.73 3.29 -7.57
N GLY A 80 -8.78 3.63 -8.32
CA GLY A 80 -9.56 4.86 -8.14
C GLY A 80 -8.95 6.11 -8.80
N TYR A 81 -9.47 7.29 -8.45
CA TYR A 81 -8.97 8.58 -8.89
C TYR A 81 -8.72 9.53 -7.71
N PRO A 82 -7.57 10.22 -7.64
CA PRO A 82 -6.40 10.11 -8.53
C PRO A 82 -5.74 8.73 -8.46
N LYS A 83 -5.04 8.30 -9.53
CA LYS A 83 -4.46 6.94 -9.66
C LYS A 83 -3.14 6.72 -8.90
N GLY A 84 -2.80 7.63 -7.99
CA GLY A 84 -1.52 7.67 -7.30
C GLY A 84 -1.55 8.55 -6.06
N PHE A 85 -0.44 8.51 -5.32
CA PHE A 85 -0.11 9.48 -4.28
C PHE A 85 1.27 10.08 -4.59
N TYR A 86 1.45 11.34 -4.25
CA TYR A 86 2.64 12.12 -4.60
C TYR A 86 3.72 12.01 -3.52
N ASP A 87 3.36 11.64 -2.29
CA ASP A 87 4.26 11.41 -1.18
C ASP A 87 3.83 10.17 -0.36
N TYR A 88 4.75 9.29 0.03
CA TYR A 88 4.43 8.13 0.89
C TYR A 88 3.83 8.49 2.26
N LYS A 89 3.99 9.73 2.72
CA LYS A 89 3.31 10.25 3.92
C LYS A 89 1.78 10.28 3.78
N GLU A 90 1.26 10.13 2.56
CA GLU A 90 -0.18 10.05 2.30
C GLU A 90 -0.76 8.68 2.71
N ILE A 91 0.07 7.65 2.93
CA ILE A 91 -0.37 6.32 3.34
C ILE A 91 -0.67 6.30 4.83
N GLU A 92 -1.93 6.07 5.19
CA GLU A 92 -2.35 5.81 6.57
C GLU A 92 -1.95 4.40 7.01
N TRP A 93 -2.34 3.41 6.22
CA TRP A 93 -1.98 2.00 6.43
C TRP A 93 -2.16 1.20 5.14
N VAL A 94 -1.49 0.05 5.10
CA VAL A 94 -1.61 -0.97 4.04
C VAL A 94 -2.12 -2.25 4.67
N ASP A 95 -3.03 -2.93 3.98
CA ASP A 95 -3.69 -4.15 4.47
C ASP A 95 -3.46 -5.31 3.51
N PHE A 96 -3.13 -6.47 4.05
CA PHE A 96 -2.87 -7.71 3.35
C PHE A 96 -3.93 -8.73 3.77
N PRO A 97 -4.97 -8.98 2.96
CA PRO A 97 -6.01 -9.93 3.32
C PRO A 97 -5.50 -11.37 3.22
N ALA A 98 -5.93 -12.25 4.13
CA ALA A 98 -5.57 -13.67 4.13
C ALA A 98 -6.17 -14.45 2.96
N LYS A 99 -7.16 -13.87 2.27
CA LYS A 99 -7.73 -14.38 1.03
C LYS A 99 -7.66 -13.29 -0.03
N ALA A 100 -7.13 -13.63 -1.19
CA ALA A 100 -6.99 -12.73 -2.33
C ALA A 100 -7.94 -13.15 -3.46
N GLU A 101 -8.57 -12.18 -4.12
CA GLU A 101 -9.30 -12.39 -5.36
C GLU A 101 -8.34 -12.28 -6.55
N ILE A 102 -8.15 -13.39 -7.25
CA ILE A 102 -7.31 -13.43 -8.46
C ILE A 102 -8.14 -13.77 -9.68
N LEU A 103 -7.79 -13.21 -10.83
CA LEU A 103 -8.40 -13.58 -12.11
C LEU A 103 -8.17 -15.07 -12.38
N VAL A 104 -9.22 -15.75 -12.86
CA VAL A 104 -9.14 -17.17 -13.25
C VAL A 104 -8.21 -17.33 -14.45
N ASN A 105 -8.31 -16.42 -15.43
CA ASN A 105 -7.39 -16.28 -16.54
C ASN A 105 -6.88 -14.82 -16.57
N PRO A 106 -5.57 -14.59 -16.33
CA PRO A 106 -4.97 -13.25 -16.39
C PRO A 106 -5.20 -12.53 -17.73
N ASP A 107 -5.31 -13.27 -18.83
CA ASP A 107 -5.48 -12.71 -20.18
C ASP A 107 -6.95 -12.41 -20.53
N SER A 108 -7.91 -12.75 -19.65
CA SER A 108 -9.33 -12.55 -19.89
C SER A 108 -10.06 -12.09 -18.64
N ILE A 109 -10.33 -10.79 -18.56
CA ILE A 109 -11.08 -10.15 -17.47
C ILE A 109 -12.49 -10.77 -17.33
N LYS A 110 -13.07 -11.30 -18.42
CA LYS A 110 -14.38 -11.97 -18.41
C LYS A 110 -14.38 -13.35 -17.75
N SER A 111 -13.21 -13.90 -17.42
CA SER A 111 -13.08 -15.21 -16.79
C SER A 111 -13.54 -15.25 -15.33
N GLY A 112 -13.81 -14.08 -14.74
CA GLY A 112 -14.18 -13.95 -13.34
C GLY A 112 -12.97 -14.06 -12.41
N THR A 113 -13.25 -14.01 -11.11
CA THR A 113 -12.24 -14.15 -10.05
C THR A 113 -12.45 -15.44 -9.26
N ARG A 114 -11.38 -15.87 -8.59
CA ARG A 114 -11.43 -16.92 -7.58
C ARG A 114 -10.70 -16.47 -6.33
N LEU A 115 -11.18 -16.92 -5.17
CA LEU A 115 -10.50 -16.70 -3.90
C LEU A 115 -9.37 -17.71 -3.71
N VAL A 116 -8.19 -17.23 -3.36
CA VAL A 116 -7.03 -18.04 -3.00
C VAL A 116 -6.47 -17.58 -1.66
N ALA A 117 -5.83 -18.49 -0.93
CA ALA A 117 -5.16 -18.14 0.31
C ALA A 117 -3.89 -17.31 0.01
N GLN A 118 -3.70 -16.23 0.77
CA GLN A 118 -2.49 -15.42 0.79
C GLN A 118 -1.70 -15.74 2.06
N ASP A 119 -0.40 -15.98 1.92
CA ASP A 119 0.44 -16.37 3.05
C ASP A 119 0.83 -15.16 3.91
N ILE A 120 -0.08 -14.79 4.81
CA ILE A 120 0.10 -13.67 5.74
C ILE A 120 1.30 -13.87 6.66
N LYS A 121 1.62 -15.11 7.04
CA LYS A 121 2.76 -15.39 7.91
C LYS A 121 4.07 -15.13 7.19
N ALA A 122 4.17 -15.49 5.92
CA ALA A 122 5.34 -15.18 5.10
C ALA A 122 5.48 -13.67 4.84
N ILE A 123 4.38 -12.96 4.56
CA ILE A 123 4.39 -11.48 4.44
C ILE A 123 4.85 -10.82 5.74
N TYR A 124 4.28 -11.23 6.89
CA TYR A 124 4.68 -10.75 8.21
C TYR A 124 6.18 -10.96 8.45
N LYS A 125 6.69 -12.14 8.08
CA LYS A 125 8.11 -12.47 8.23
C LYS A 125 8.98 -11.52 7.40
N ILE A 126 8.65 -11.28 6.13
CA ILE A 126 9.42 -10.34 5.29
C ILE A 126 9.46 -8.95 5.92
N ILE A 127 8.32 -8.44 6.37
CA ILE A 127 8.26 -7.10 6.99
C ILE A 127 9.11 -7.07 8.26
N SER A 128 9.01 -8.11 9.09
CA SER A 128 9.75 -8.21 10.36
C SER A 128 11.26 -8.38 10.18
N ASP A 129 11.70 -9.05 9.10
CA ASP A 129 13.12 -9.21 8.77
C ASP A 129 13.76 -7.87 8.35
N ILE A 130 12.98 -6.91 7.84
CA ILE A 130 13.47 -5.57 7.45
C ILE A 130 13.69 -4.67 8.67
N GLY A 131 12.87 -4.83 9.72
CA GLY A 131 12.96 -4.03 10.94
C GLY A 131 11.70 -4.06 11.79
N MET A 132 11.67 -3.23 12.83
CA MET A 132 10.51 -3.09 13.71
C MET A 132 9.49 -2.12 13.10
N PHE A 133 8.28 -2.62 12.88
CA PHE A 133 7.15 -1.88 12.33
C PHE A 133 5.90 -2.12 13.17
N GLU A 134 4.97 -1.17 13.11
CA GLU A 134 3.68 -1.30 13.76
C GLU A 134 2.77 -2.15 12.87
N LEU A 135 2.50 -3.36 13.34
CA LEU A 135 1.70 -4.36 12.64
C LEU A 135 0.53 -4.79 13.53
N GLU A 136 -0.64 -4.93 12.94
CA GLU A 136 -1.79 -5.59 13.54
C GLU A 136 -2.17 -6.78 12.66
N SER A 137 -2.46 -7.92 13.27
CA SER A 137 -2.82 -9.12 12.52
C SER A 137 -3.93 -9.85 13.24
N ASP A 138 -4.89 -10.33 12.46
CA ASP A 138 -5.92 -11.24 12.87
C ASP A 138 -6.02 -12.43 11.88
N ASP A 139 -7.05 -13.26 12.03
CA ASP A 139 -7.26 -14.42 11.15
C ASP A 139 -7.63 -14.03 9.70
N SER A 140 -7.98 -12.77 9.47
CA SER A 140 -8.50 -12.25 8.20
C SER A 140 -7.49 -11.39 7.45
N ASN A 141 -6.58 -10.70 8.13
CA ASN A 141 -5.63 -9.79 7.51
C ASN A 141 -4.37 -9.53 8.35
N LEU A 142 -3.40 -8.88 7.70
CA LEU A 142 -2.26 -8.23 8.31
C LEU A 142 -2.23 -6.78 7.85
N ARG A 143 -2.23 -5.86 8.81
CA ARG A 143 -2.17 -4.43 8.58
C ARG A 143 -0.83 -3.86 9.01
N LEU A 144 -0.27 -3.01 8.15
CA LEU A 144 0.94 -2.23 8.39
C LEU A 144 0.60 -0.74 8.46
N TYR A 145 0.91 -0.11 9.58
CA TYR A 145 0.56 1.29 9.84
C TYR A 145 1.66 2.27 9.42
N GLY A 146 1.24 3.32 8.72
CA GLY A 146 1.98 4.57 8.57
C GLY A 146 1.72 5.54 9.73
N TYR A 147 0.47 5.58 10.19
CA TYR A 147 -0.01 6.44 11.27
C TYR A 147 -1.04 5.72 12.15
N LYS A 148 -1.15 6.11 13.42
CA LYS A 148 -2.23 5.73 14.36
C LYS A 148 -2.77 6.96 15.07
#